data_AF-A0A9X7E232-F1
#
_entry.id   AF-A0A9X7E232-F1
#
_cell.length_a   1.000
_cell.length_b   1.000
_cell.length_c   1.000
_cell.angle_alpha   90.00
_cell.angle_beta   90.00
_cell.angle_gamma   90.00
#
_symmetry.space_group_name_H-M   'P 1'
#
loop_
_entity.id
_entity.type
_entity.pdbx_description
1 polymer ?
#
loop_
_entity_poly.entity_id
_entity_poly.type
_entity_poly.pdbx_seq_one_letter_code
_entity_poly.pdbx_strand_id
1 'polypeptide(L)'
;MIYDREKYDRGKMKLVTQPIIYVEGLSNKVFYQQLKELKNYLIDNGGNCTQIKKKIESQSNCYGIVDHDYLAHNHKNLFPINFYSVENISLIYMKELEDLRASIHNYVKTNRLEDLRFHKLHLEMYSDEKSNRVIDFNIILTNEKNHEQFNEYITNNIVCGMTFMKYKDLKKIVERYVKFHKRKYGGDKINHIIDLAEHLPSKSIEEIFDETTLGKFTELLNRERFTLA
;
A
#
# COMPACT_ATOMS: atom_id res chain seq x y z
N MET A 1 -7.77 37.75 -29.05
CA MET A 1 -7.32 36.86 -27.96
C MET A 1 -5.80 36.84 -28.02
N ILE A 2 -5.10 37.50 -27.10
CA ILE A 2 -3.63 37.63 -27.16
C ILE A 2 -3.02 36.40 -26.49
N TYR A 3 -2.28 35.61 -27.26
CA TYR A 3 -1.53 34.46 -26.76
C TYR A 3 -0.32 34.97 -25.97
N ASP A 4 -0.41 34.90 -24.65
CA ASP A 4 0.70 35.27 -23.76
C ASP A 4 1.69 34.10 -23.66
N ARG A 5 2.67 34.15 -24.56
CA ARG A 5 3.74 33.16 -24.69
C ARG A 5 4.57 33.03 -23.41
N GLU A 6 4.80 34.12 -22.68
CA GLU A 6 5.55 34.07 -21.42
C GLU A 6 4.77 33.36 -20.31
N LYS A 7 3.46 33.60 -20.22
CA LYS A 7 2.60 32.86 -19.28
C LYS A 7 2.54 31.37 -19.62
N TYR A 8 2.49 31.02 -20.90
CA TYR A 8 2.55 29.64 -21.35
C TYR A 8 3.90 28.98 -21.06
N ASP A 9 5.00 29.67 -21.36
CA ASP A 9 6.37 29.17 -21.14
C ASP A 9 6.69 29.05 -19.64
N ARG A 10 6.22 29.98 -18.79
CA ARG A 10 6.29 29.86 -17.32
C ARG A 10 5.48 28.67 -16.81
N GLY A 11 4.26 28.47 -17.32
CA GLY A 11 3.43 27.31 -16.98
C GLY A 11 4.08 25.99 -17.39
N LYS A 12 4.69 25.95 -18.58
CA LYS A 12 5.41 24.80 -19.11
C LYS A 12 6.70 24.51 -18.33
N MET A 13 7.50 25.53 -18.01
CA MET A 13 8.68 25.35 -17.14
C MET A 13 8.29 24.85 -15.76
N LYS A 14 7.21 25.38 -15.16
CA LYS A 14 6.74 24.94 -13.84
C LYS A 14 6.28 23.47 -13.83
N LEU A 15 5.71 22.99 -14.93
CA LEU A 15 5.38 21.57 -15.15
C LEU A 15 6.63 20.69 -15.34
N VAL A 16 7.69 21.22 -15.97
CA VAL A 16 8.95 20.50 -16.22
C VAL A 16 9.83 20.42 -14.97
N THR A 17 9.66 21.34 -14.00
CA THR A 17 10.47 21.37 -12.77
C THR A 17 9.74 20.81 -11.54
N GLN A 18 8.47 20.41 -11.63
CA GLN A 18 7.75 19.87 -10.49
C GLN A 18 8.22 18.44 -10.17
N PRO A 19 8.52 18.13 -8.89
CA PRO A 19 8.89 16.78 -8.48
C PRO A 19 7.80 15.76 -8.83
N ILE A 20 8.24 14.62 -9.38
CA ILE A 20 7.36 13.49 -9.69
C ILE A 20 7.52 12.42 -8.62
N ILE A 21 6.40 11.97 -8.07
CA ILE A 21 6.36 10.85 -7.12
C ILE A 21 5.74 9.65 -7.83
N TYR A 22 6.56 8.64 -8.07
CA TYR A 22 6.13 7.38 -8.67
C TYR A 22 5.59 6.42 -7.61
N VAL A 23 4.47 5.77 -7.92
CA VAL A 23 3.83 4.77 -7.06
C VAL A 23 3.48 3.51 -7.83
N GLU A 24 3.25 2.40 -7.11
CA GLU A 24 3.05 1.09 -7.72
C GLU A 24 1.62 0.88 -8.23
N GLY A 25 1.44 0.94 -9.55
CA GLY A 25 0.15 0.64 -10.19
C GLY A 25 -0.86 1.80 -10.20
N LEU A 26 -1.91 1.61 -11.00
CA LEU A 26 -2.91 2.66 -11.27
C LEU A 26 -3.81 2.95 -10.07
N SER A 27 -4.24 1.92 -9.33
CA SER A 27 -5.09 2.11 -8.16
C SER A 27 -4.37 2.88 -7.05
N ASN A 28 -3.08 2.58 -6.82
CA ASN A 28 -2.28 3.28 -5.83
C ASN A 28 -2.10 4.75 -6.21
N LYS A 29 -1.90 5.07 -7.50
CA LYS A 29 -1.88 6.46 -7.97
C LYS A 29 -3.12 7.23 -7.53
N VAL A 30 -4.31 6.66 -7.73
CA VAL A 30 -5.57 7.31 -7.32
C VAL A 30 -5.63 7.49 -5.80
N PHE A 31 -5.21 6.48 -5.02
CA PHE A 31 -5.13 6.56 -3.56
C PHE A 31 -4.21 7.71 -3.10
N TYR A 32 -2.95 7.72 -3.55
CA TYR A 32 -1.94 8.68 -3.11
C TYR A 32 -2.29 10.13 -3.50
N GLN A 33 -2.94 10.34 -4.65
CA GLN A 33 -3.42 11.66 -5.08
C GLN A 33 -4.41 12.31 -4.10
N GLN A 34 -5.06 11.53 -3.25
CA GLN A 34 -6.06 12.01 -2.31
C GLN A 34 -5.46 12.44 -0.96
N LEU A 35 -4.19 12.10 -0.67
CA LEU A 35 -3.54 12.41 0.60
C LEU A 35 -3.16 13.88 0.70
N LYS A 36 -3.33 14.46 1.90
CA LYS A 36 -3.20 15.91 2.15
C LYS A 36 -1.85 16.47 1.72
N GLU A 37 -0.76 15.78 2.04
CA GLU A 37 0.62 16.20 1.76
C GLU A 37 0.95 16.14 0.27
N LEU A 38 0.25 15.29 -0.48
CA LEU A 38 0.52 14.97 -1.88
C LEU A 38 -0.33 15.78 -2.87
N LYS A 39 -1.30 16.57 -2.40
CA LYS A 39 -2.24 17.34 -3.25
C LYS A 39 -1.57 18.24 -4.30
N ASN A 40 -0.38 18.76 -3.99
CA ASN A 40 0.37 19.68 -4.85
C ASN A 40 1.56 19.01 -5.55
N TYR A 41 1.62 17.68 -5.58
CA TYR A 41 2.69 16.90 -6.22
C TYR A 41 2.16 16.15 -7.44
N LEU A 42 3.02 15.95 -8.44
CA LEU A 42 2.67 15.10 -9.57
C LEU A 42 2.85 13.63 -9.16
N ILE A 43 1.75 12.94 -8.92
CA ILE A 43 1.75 11.50 -8.64
C ILE A 43 1.56 10.75 -9.96
N ASP A 44 2.44 9.78 -10.25
CA ASP A 44 2.34 8.98 -11.46
C ASP A 44 2.57 7.48 -11.25
N ASN A 45 2.09 6.66 -12.18
CA ASN A 45 2.27 5.22 -12.15
C ASN A 45 3.72 4.88 -12.54
N GLY A 46 4.46 4.39 -11.56
CA GLY A 46 5.84 3.98 -11.71
C GLY A 46 6.04 2.65 -12.43
N GLY A 47 5.02 1.79 -12.43
CA GLY A 47 5.16 0.36 -12.70
C GLY A 47 5.37 -0.41 -11.38
N ASN A 48 6.18 -1.47 -11.42
CA ASN A 48 6.60 -2.18 -10.20
C ASN A 48 7.76 -1.47 -9.49
N CYS A 49 8.05 -1.88 -8.25
CA CYS A 49 9.16 -1.34 -7.45
C CYS A 49 10.51 -1.27 -8.20
N THR A 50 10.87 -2.30 -8.98
CA THR A 50 12.12 -2.30 -9.76
C THR A 50 12.13 -1.23 -10.86
N GLN A 51 10.99 -1.00 -11.52
CA GLN A 51 10.85 0.06 -12.52
C GLN A 51 10.91 1.45 -11.89
N ILE A 52 10.31 1.62 -10.70
CA ILE A 52 10.40 2.86 -9.91
C ILE A 52 11.86 3.15 -9.55
N LYS A 53 12.58 2.15 -9.02
CA LYS A 53 14.02 2.27 -8.70
C LYS A 53 14.84 2.73 -9.90
N LYS A 54 14.62 2.13 -11.08
CA LYS A 54 15.31 2.56 -12.31
C LYS A 54 14.99 4.01 -12.70
N LYS A 55 13.74 4.45 -12.52
CA LYS A 55 13.34 5.84 -12.84
C LYS A 55 14.03 6.84 -11.89
N ILE A 56 13.99 6.60 -10.58
CA ILE A 56 14.60 7.52 -9.59
C ILE A 56 16.13 7.57 -9.69
N GLU A 57 16.77 6.51 -10.18
CA GLU A 57 18.22 6.47 -10.41
C GLU A 57 18.64 7.19 -11.69
N SER A 58 17.78 7.20 -12.71
CA SER A 58 18.08 7.79 -14.03
C SER A 58 17.57 9.22 -14.21
N GLN A 59 16.66 9.68 -13.36
CA GLN A 59 16.02 10.99 -13.49
C GLN A 59 16.24 11.81 -12.21
N SER A 60 16.64 13.07 -12.40
CA SER A 60 16.64 14.05 -11.30
C SER A 60 15.21 14.42 -10.92
N ASN A 61 15.04 14.88 -9.69
CA ASN A 61 13.75 15.34 -9.16
C ASN A 61 12.60 14.32 -9.22
N CYS A 62 12.96 13.03 -9.14
CA CYS A 62 12.02 11.91 -9.11
C CYS A 62 12.16 11.14 -7.81
N TYR A 63 11.01 10.75 -7.27
CA TYR A 63 10.89 10.07 -5.99
C TYR A 63 9.95 8.88 -6.13
N GLY A 64 10.01 7.93 -5.20
CA GLY A 64 9.17 6.74 -5.22
C GLY A 64 8.54 6.45 -3.86
N ILE A 65 7.26 6.13 -3.84
CA ILE A 65 6.60 5.50 -2.69
C ILE A 65 6.27 4.06 -3.07
N VAL A 66 6.76 3.11 -2.29
CA VAL A 66 6.71 1.67 -2.62
C VAL A 66 6.16 0.83 -1.49
N ASP A 67 5.59 -0.30 -1.85
CA ASP A 67 5.28 -1.36 -0.89
C ASP A 67 6.60 -1.89 -0.30
N HIS A 68 6.55 -2.41 0.93
CA HIS A 68 7.77 -2.90 1.57
C HIS A 68 8.17 -4.28 1.02
N ASP A 69 7.21 -5.16 0.70
CA ASP A 69 7.43 -6.49 0.08
C ASP A 69 8.59 -7.30 0.70
N TYR A 70 8.85 -7.14 2.00
CA TYR A 70 10.01 -7.67 2.73
C TYR A 70 11.41 -7.23 2.25
N LEU A 71 11.50 -6.26 1.35
CA LEU A 71 12.76 -5.77 0.80
C LEU A 71 13.34 -4.63 1.64
N ALA A 72 14.67 -4.61 1.75
CA ALA A 72 15.37 -3.42 2.24
C ALA A 72 15.41 -2.34 1.15
N HIS A 73 15.00 -1.13 1.47
CA HIS A 73 15.00 0.02 0.57
C HIS A 73 15.97 1.09 1.09
N ASN A 74 17.16 1.17 0.50
CA ASN A 74 18.23 2.06 0.97
C ASN A 74 18.43 3.31 0.08
N HIS A 75 17.63 3.48 -0.97
CA HIS A 75 17.78 4.63 -1.87
C HIS A 75 17.17 5.89 -1.25
N LYS A 76 17.92 7.00 -1.23
CA LYS A 76 17.53 8.27 -0.58
C LYS A 76 16.21 8.89 -1.08
N ASN A 77 15.83 8.61 -2.33
CA ASN A 77 14.61 9.10 -2.97
C ASN A 77 13.48 8.06 -2.99
N LEU A 78 13.63 6.95 -2.26
CA LEU A 78 12.64 5.87 -2.19
C LEU A 78 12.10 5.79 -0.76
N PHE A 79 10.78 5.84 -0.64
CA PHE A 79 10.05 5.92 0.62
C PHE A 79 9.16 4.69 0.76
N PRO A 80 9.64 3.61 1.41
CA PRO A 80 8.81 2.44 1.67
C PRO A 80 7.71 2.78 2.68
N ILE A 81 6.51 2.26 2.48
CA ILE A 81 5.46 2.33 3.51
C ILE A 81 5.84 1.47 4.72
N ASN A 82 5.35 1.86 5.90
CA ASN A 82 5.50 1.09 7.13
C ASN A 82 4.47 -0.05 7.21
N PHE A 83 4.24 -0.75 6.11
CA PHE A 83 3.29 -1.84 5.96
C PHE A 83 3.87 -2.81 4.94
N TYR A 84 3.41 -4.06 4.93
CA TYR A 84 3.82 -4.98 3.86
C TYR A 84 3.43 -4.43 2.48
N SER A 85 2.15 -4.06 2.32
CA SER A 85 1.61 -3.46 1.10
C SER A 85 0.42 -2.52 1.39
N VAL A 86 -0.05 -1.78 0.39
CA VAL A 86 -1.27 -0.95 0.50
C VAL A 86 -2.50 -1.78 0.88
N GLU A 87 -2.58 -3.05 0.47
CA GLU A 87 -3.68 -3.94 0.89
C GLU A 87 -3.69 -4.16 2.41
N ASN A 88 -2.53 -4.22 3.06
CA ASN A 88 -2.44 -4.32 4.52
C ASN A 88 -2.94 -3.05 5.21
N ILE A 89 -2.70 -1.87 4.61
CA ILE A 89 -3.28 -0.60 5.07
C ILE A 89 -4.82 -0.68 4.99
N SER A 90 -5.36 -1.17 3.86
CA SER A 90 -6.81 -1.32 3.70
C SER A 90 -7.42 -2.25 4.75
N LEU A 91 -6.78 -3.38 5.05
CA LEU A 91 -7.21 -4.34 6.07
C LEU A 91 -7.31 -3.70 7.47
N ILE A 92 -6.43 -2.75 7.77
CA ILE A 92 -6.36 -2.10 9.08
C ILE A 92 -7.39 -0.96 9.19
N TYR A 93 -7.67 -0.22 8.12
CA TYR A 93 -8.48 1.00 8.23
C TYR A 93 -9.92 0.86 7.68
N MET A 94 -10.19 -0.07 6.77
CA MET A 94 -11.53 -0.21 6.19
C MET A 94 -12.46 -1.07 7.04
N LYS A 95 -13.64 -0.52 7.36
CA LYS A 95 -14.70 -1.19 8.13
C LYS A 95 -15.22 -2.44 7.42
N GLU A 96 -15.29 -2.40 6.09
CA GLU A 96 -15.80 -3.49 5.26
C GLU A 96 -14.93 -4.76 5.35
N LEU A 97 -13.70 -4.61 5.86
CA LEU A 97 -12.76 -5.70 6.10
C LEU A 97 -12.73 -6.16 7.57
N GLU A 98 -13.66 -5.70 8.42
CA GLU A 98 -13.73 -6.08 9.85
C GLU A 98 -13.84 -7.60 10.04
N ASP A 99 -14.74 -8.28 9.31
CA ASP A 99 -14.91 -9.74 9.46
C ASP A 99 -13.61 -10.48 9.12
N LEU A 100 -12.88 -10.01 8.10
CA LEU A 100 -11.58 -10.55 7.74
C LEU A 100 -10.54 -10.30 8.84
N ARG A 101 -10.49 -9.08 9.37
CA ARG A 101 -9.59 -8.71 10.46
C ARG A 101 -9.84 -9.54 11.71
N ALA A 102 -11.11 -9.72 12.09
CA ALA A 102 -11.49 -10.55 13.22
C ALA A 102 -11.09 -12.02 12.99
N SER A 103 -11.30 -12.54 11.77
CA SER A 103 -10.88 -13.90 11.39
C SER A 103 -9.35 -14.07 11.48
N ILE A 104 -8.56 -13.14 10.94
CA ILE A 104 -7.09 -13.15 11.06
C ILE A 104 -6.66 -13.08 12.52
N HIS A 105 -7.25 -12.18 13.30
CA HIS A 105 -6.93 -12.03 14.72
C HIS A 105 -7.17 -13.33 15.49
N ASN A 106 -8.34 -13.95 15.30
CA ASN A 106 -8.66 -15.22 15.91
C ASN A 106 -7.69 -16.32 15.46
N TYR A 107 -7.40 -16.38 14.16
CA TYR A 107 -6.46 -17.36 13.61
C TYR A 107 -5.06 -17.24 14.22
N VAL A 108 -4.55 -16.02 14.39
CA VAL A 108 -3.26 -15.77 15.05
C VAL A 108 -3.31 -16.14 16.53
N LYS A 109 -4.43 -15.87 17.21
CA LYS A 109 -4.59 -16.16 18.64
C LYS A 109 -4.67 -17.66 18.95
N THR A 110 -5.26 -18.46 18.06
CA THR A 110 -5.46 -19.90 18.28
C THR A 110 -4.33 -20.76 17.74
N ASN A 111 -3.34 -20.17 17.06
CA ASN A 111 -2.20 -20.88 16.49
C ASN A 111 -0.88 -20.28 16.99
N ARG A 112 0.23 -20.99 16.79
CA ARG A 112 1.56 -20.49 17.16
C ARG A 112 2.04 -19.47 16.13
N LEU A 113 2.31 -18.25 16.57
CA LEU A 113 2.74 -17.15 15.69
C LEU A 113 4.02 -17.51 14.91
N GLU A 114 4.94 -18.27 15.53
CA GLU A 114 6.18 -18.70 14.90
C GLU A 114 5.91 -19.52 13.63
N ASP A 115 4.90 -20.39 13.65
CA ASP A 115 4.55 -21.21 12.49
C ASP A 115 3.87 -20.35 11.42
N LEU A 116 3.01 -19.42 11.83
CA LEU A 116 2.24 -18.57 10.92
C LEU A 116 3.09 -17.58 10.14
N ARG A 117 4.10 -16.96 10.77
CA ARG A 117 4.84 -15.85 10.18
C ARG A 117 5.72 -16.27 8.99
N PHE A 118 6.18 -17.52 8.96
CA PHE A 118 7.07 -18.02 7.90
C PHE A 118 6.34 -18.68 6.73
N HIS A 119 5.08 -19.07 6.90
CA HIS A 119 4.32 -19.74 5.85
C HIS A 119 3.41 -18.75 5.09
N LYS A 120 3.05 -19.13 3.87
CA LYS A 120 2.05 -18.41 3.09
C LYS A 120 0.66 -18.78 3.58
N LEU A 121 -0.25 -17.84 3.42
CA LEU A 121 -1.65 -18.02 3.75
C LEU A 121 -2.48 -18.09 2.48
N HIS A 122 -3.59 -18.81 2.57
CA HIS A 122 -4.62 -18.87 1.55
C HIS A 122 -5.98 -18.52 2.15
N LEU A 123 -6.82 -17.83 1.39
CA LEU A 123 -8.23 -17.65 1.72
C LEU A 123 -9.05 -18.56 0.81
N GLU A 124 -9.66 -19.55 1.42
CA GLU A 124 -10.61 -20.46 0.79
C GLU A 124 -12.02 -19.92 0.99
N MET A 125 -12.85 -20.01 -0.06
CA MET A 125 -14.26 -19.62 -0.01
C MET A 125 -15.11 -20.87 -0.12
N TYR A 126 -16.10 -20.98 0.75
CA TYR A 126 -17.06 -22.07 0.74
C TYR A 126 -18.35 -21.61 0.08
N SER A 127 -18.85 -22.45 -0.83
CA SER A 127 -20.13 -22.26 -1.49
C SER A 127 -21.13 -23.30 -1.02
N ASP A 128 -22.40 -22.90 -0.94
CA ASP A 128 -23.51 -23.81 -0.81
C ASP A 128 -23.63 -24.66 -2.09
N GLU A 129 -23.59 -25.98 -1.97
CA GLU A 129 -23.56 -26.91 -3.11
C GLU A 129 -24.80 -26.82 -4.01
N LYS A 130 -25.95 -26.42 -3.46
CA LYS A 130 -27.23 -26.41 -4.19
C LYS A 130 -27.42 -25.12 -4.99
N SER A 131 -26.99 -23.99 -4.43
CA SER A 131 -27.20 -22.66 -5.00
C SER A 131 -25.92 -22.05 -5.60
N ASN A 132 -24.78 -22.70 -5.39
CA ASN A 132 -23.43 -22.20 -5.71
C ASN A 132 -23.15 -20.78 -5.14
N ARG A 133 -23.90 -20.39 -4.11
CA ARG A 133 -23.71 -19.10 -3.44
C ARG A 133 -22.61 -19.22 -2.41
N VAL A 134 -21.71 -18.25 -2.40
CA VAL A 134 -20.62 -18.20 -1.41
C VAL A 134 -21.23 -17.86 -0.04
N ILE A 135 -21.01 -18.74 0.93
CA ILE A 135 -21.59 -18.64 2.28
C ILE A 135 -20.56 -18.21 3.32
N ASP A 136 -19.31 -18.67 3.18
CA ASP A 136 -18.29 -18.41 4.19
C ASP A 136 -16.87 -18.46 3.61
N PHE A 137 -15.87 -18.15 4.43
CA PHE A 137 -14.46 -18.24 4.10
C PHE A 137 -13.64 -18.77 5.28
N ASN A 138 -12.46 -19.30 4.99
CA ASN A 138 -11.48 -19.63 6.01
C ASN A 138 -10.06 -19.29 5.56
N ILE A 139 -9.20 -19.04 6.54
CA ILE A 139 -7.78 -18.77 6.35
C ILE A 139 -7.02 -20.07 6.61
N ILE A 140 -6.20 -20.46 5.64
CA ILE A 140 -5.48 -21.74 5.65
C ILE A 140 -3.98 -21.46 5.56
N LEU A 141 -3.22 -22.07 6.45
CA LEU A 141 -1.76 -22.12 6.37
C LEU A 141 -1.37 -23.08 5.25
N THR A 142 -0.57 -22.62 4.29
CA THR A 142 -0.02 -23.50 3.28
C THR A 142 1.31 -24.08 3.74
N ASN A 143 1.72 -25.20 3.15
CA ASN A 143 3.05 -25.75 3.37
C ASN A 143 4.16 -24.92 2.68
N GLU A 144 3.79 -23.90 1.91
CA GLU A 144 4.74 -23.05 1.19
C GLU A 144 5.28 -21.97 2.13
N LYS A 145 6.61 -21.91 2.27
CA LYS A 145 7.28 -20.89 3.07
C LYS A 145 7.59 -19.63 2.26
N ASN A 146 7.73 -18.51 2.96
CA ASN A 146 8.40 -17.34 2.40
C ASN A 146 9.87 -17.69 2.15
N HIS A 147 10.49 -17.01 1.17
CA HIS A 147 11.91 -17.20 0.89
C HIS A 147 12.74 -16.85 2.13
N GLU A 148 13.75 -17.65 2.45
CA GLU A 148 14.51 -17.55 3.71
C GLU A 148 15.21 -16.19 3.90
N GLN A 149 15.54 -15.52 2.79
CA GLN A 149 16.10 -14.16 2.79
C GLN A 149 15.23 -13.14 3.56
N PHE A 150 13.94 -13.41 3.76
CA PHE A 150 13.01 -12.54 4.47
C PHE A 150 12.85 -12.90 5.96
N ASN A 151 13.51 -13.95 6.44
CA ASN A 151 13.31 -14.45 7.80
C ASN A 151 13.68 -13.43 8.87
N GLU A 152 14.75 -12.65 8.66
CA GLU A 152 15.16 -11.60 9.59
C GLU A 152 14.08 -10.53 9.72
N TYR A 153 13.60 -9.99 8.58
CA TYR A 153 12.51 -9.02 8.57
C TYR A 153 11.27 -9.57 9.27
N ILE A 154 10.85 -10.78 8.90
CA ILE A 154 9.66 -11.43 9.47
C ILE A 154 9.79 -11.59 10.98
N THR A 155 10.95 -12.03 11.46
CA THR A 155 11.19 -12.26 12.89
C THR A 155 11.17 -10.96 13.68
N ASN A 156 11.80 -9.91 13.15
CA ASN A 156 11.94 -8.62 13.83
C ASN A 156 10.64 -7.81 13.84
N ASN A 157 9.80 -7.94 12.81
CA ASN A 157 8.61 -7.10 12.65
C ASN A 157 7.30 -7.80 13.04
N ILE A 158 7.18 -9.13 12.88
CA ILE A 158 5.93 -9.86 13.16
C ILE A 158 6.01 -10.55 14.52
N VAL A 159 5.53 -9.84 15.55
CA VAL A 159 5.65 -10.24 16.97
C VAL A 159 4.32 -10.43 17.69
N CYS A 160 3.22 -9.95 17.12
CA CYS A 160 1.85 -10.12 17.61
C CYS A 160 0.83 -10.02 16.47
N GLY A 161 -0.46 -10.26 16.77
CA GLY A 161 -1.54 -10.19 15.77
C GLY A 161 -1.67 -8.84 15.05
N MET A 162 -1.40 -7.73 15.73
CA MET A 162 -1.42 -6.39 15.10
C MET A 162 -0.29 -6.25 14.07
N THR A 163 0.93 -6.59 14.46
CA THR A 163 2.07 -6.57 13.54
C THR A 163 1.97 -7.62 12.44
N PHE A 164 1.27 -8.73 12.68
CA PHE A 164 0.95 -9.73 11.67
C PHE A 164 0.10 -9.11 10.56
N MET A 165 -0.99 -8.42 10.90
CA MET A 165 -1.81 -7.73 9.90
C MET A 165 -1.06 -6.62 9.18
N LYS A 166 -0.11 -5.96 9.86
CA LYS A 166 0.66 -4.84 9.31
C LYS A 166 1.76 -5.29 8.34
N TYR A 167 2.53 -6.33 8.70
CA TYR A 167 3.78 -6.68 8.03
C TYR A 167 3.78 -8.06 7.36
N LYS A 168 2.76 -8.91 7.53
CA LYS A 168 2.67 -10.18 6.80
C LYS A 168 2.18 -9.94 5.37
N ASP A 169 2.70 -10.72 4.42
CA ASP A 169 2.10 -10.85 3.08
C ASP A 169 0.67 -11.38 3.18
N LEU A 170 -0.29 -10.45 3.08
CA LEU A 170 -1.74 -10.67 3.11
C LEU A 170 -2.43 -10.11 1.87
N LYS A 171 -1.68 -9.62 0.88
CA LYS A 171 -2.19 -8.99 -0.33
C LYS A 171 -3.25 -9.84 -1.03
N LYS A 172 -2.90 -11.10 -1.32
CA LYS A 172 -3.83 -12.06 -1.95
C LYS A 172 -5.02 -12.45 -1.06
N ILE A 173 -4.86 -12.39 0.27
CA ILE A 173 -5.95 -12.66 1.22
C ILE A 173 -7.00 -11.55 1.11
N VAL A 174 -6.57 -10.28 1.18
CA VAL A 174 -7.44 -9.10 1.03
C VAL A 174 -8.12 -9.10 -0.34
N GLU A 175 -7.37 -9.30 -1.42
CA GLU A 175 -7.92 -9.35 -2.79
C GLU A 175 -8.99 -10.45 -2.95
N ARG A 176 -8.77 -11.62 -2.34
CA ARG A 176 -9.76 -12.71 -2.35
C ARG A 176 -10.96 -12.35 -1.50
N TYR A 177 -10.76 -11.81 -0.31
CA TYR A 177 -11.87 -11.41 0.55
C TYR A 177 -12.78 -10.36 -0.11
N VAL A 178 -12.22 -9.37 -0.83
CA VAL A 178 -13.03 -8.41 -1.59
C VAL A 178 -13.92 -9.10 -2.63
N LYS A 179 -13.44 -10.19 -3.27
CA LYS A 179 -14.25 -11.01 -4.18
C LYS A 179 -15.32 -11.80 -3.42
N PHE A 180 -14.98 -12.36 -2.26
CA PHE A 180 -15.92 -13.03 -1.36
C PHE A 180 -17.05 -12.08 -0.95
N HIS A 181 -16.72 -10.90 -0.44
CA HIS A 181 -17.68 -9.91 0.04
C HIS A 181 -18.67 -9.51 -1.05
N LYS A 182 -18.19 -9.25 -2.27
CA LYS A 182 -19.04 -8.97 -3.43
C LYS A 182 -20.02 -10.11 -3.71
N ARG A 183 -19.54 -11.37 -3.69
CA ARG A 183 -20.36 -12.55 -3.98
C ARG A 183 -21.39 -12.85 -2.88
N LYS A 184 -21.04 -12.63 -1.62
CA LYS A 184 -21.90 -12.92 -0.46
C LYS A 184 -23.00 -11.88 -0.28
N TYR A 185 -22.68 -10.60 -0.39
CA TYR A 185 -23.61 -9.52 -0.06
C TYR A 185 -24.26 -8.86 -1.28
N GLY A 186 -23.88 -9.23 -2.51
CA GLY A 186 -24.58 -8.81 -3.73
C GLY A 186 -24.45 -7.32 -4.09
N GLY A 187 -23.44 -6.62 -3.58
CA GLY A 187 -23.22 -5.19 -3.79
C GLY A 187 -22.05 -4.83 -4.71
N ASP A 188 -21.70 -3.55 -4.72
CA ASP A 188 -20.52 -3.05 -5.41
C ASP A 188 -19.23 -3.64 -4.85
N LYS A 189 -18.22 -3.75 -5.73
CA LYS A 189 -16.90 -4.24 -5.31
C LYS A 189 -16.29 -3.20 -4.37
N ILE A 190 -15.84 -3.65 -3.20
CA ILE A 190 -15.00 -2.81 -2.32
C ILE A 190 -13.76 -2.38 -3.11
N ASN A 191 -13.62 -1.08 -3.42
CA ASN A 191 -12.44 -0.56 -4.09
C ASN A 191 -11.37 -0.22 -3.05
N HIS A 192 -10.92 -1.26 -2.34
CA HIS A 192 -10.10 -1.18 -1.12
C HIS A 192 -8.81 -0.38 -1.21
N ILE A 193 -8.31 -0.09 -2.42
CA ILE A 193 -7.17 0.82 -2.63
C ILE A 193 -7.66 2.23 -2.96
N ILE A 194 -8.55 2.38 -3.94
CA ILE A 194 -8.98 3.68 -4.45
C ILE A 194 -9.68 4.49 -3.34
N ASP A 195 -10.54 3.83 -2.57
CA ASP A 195 -11.35 4.49 -1.54
C ASP A 195 -10.57 4.67 -0.22
N LEU A 196 -9.40 4.03 -0.09
CA LEU A 196 -8.63 3.91 1.16
C LEU A 196 -8.36 5.24 1.85
N ALA A 197 -8.13 6.31 1.08
CA ALA A 197 -7.81 7.62 1.63
C ALA A 197 -8.93 8.17 2.53
N GLU A 198 -10.19 7.84 2.27
CA GLU A 198 -11.33 8.26 3.11
C GLU A 198 -11.45 7.46 4.41
N HIS A 199 -10.78 6.31 4.50
CA HIS A 199 -10.78 5.47 5.69
C HIS A 199 -9.58 5.75 6.62
N LEU A 200 -8.58 6.50 6.15
CA LEU A 200 -7.45 6.91 6.99
C LEU A 200 -7.91 7.98 8.00
N PRO A 201 -7.54 7.89 9.29
CA PRO A 201 -7.99 8.82 10.33
C PRO A 201 -7.79 10.29 9.99
N SER A 202 -6.64 10.61 9.38
CA SER A 202 -6.26 11.97 9.02
C SER A 202 -6.08 12.18 7.51
N LYS A 203 -6.35 11.18 6.66
CA LYS A 203 -6.09 11.23 5.20
C LYS A 203 -4.68 11.74 4.87
N SER A 204 -3.71 11.27 5.65
CA SER A 204 -2.32 11.75 5.65
C SER A 204 -1.35 10.61 5.37
N ILE A 205 -0.18 10.97 4.82
CA ILE A 205 0.97 10.08 4.70
C ILE A 205 1.52 9.63 6.08
N GLU A 206 1.22 10.37 7.15
CA GLU A 206 1.64 10.05 8.53
C GLU A 206 1.06 8.71 9.02
N GLU A 207 -0.12 8.31 8.50
CA GLU A 207 -0.77 7.05 8.86
C GLU A 207 -0.12 5.82 8.20
N ILE A 208 0.75 6.06 7.20
CA ILE A 208 1.32 5.00 6.36
C ILE A 208 2.85 4.88 6.48
N PHE A 209 3.54 5.94 6.91
CA PHE A 209 5.00 5.95 7.11
C PHE A 209 5.39 5.66 8.56
N ASP A 210 6.63 5.23 8.76
CA ASP A 210 7.26 5.27 10.07
C ASP A 210 7.88 6.66 10.28
N GLU A 211 8.28 6.96 11.51
CA GLU A 211 8.86 8.26 11.85
C GLU A 211 10.10 8.58 11.00
N THR A 212 10.92 7.58 10.70
CA THR A 212 12.15 7.74 9.89
C THR A 212 11.83 8.11 8.45
N THR A 213 10.91 7.40 7.81
CA THR A 213 10.51 7.64 6.41
C THR A 213 9.74 8.94 6.31
N LEU A 214 8.86 9.23 7.27
CA LEU A 214 8.13 10.49 7.35
C LEU A 214 9.07 11.69 7.49
N GLY A 215 10.10 11.58 8.34
CA GLY A 215 11.13 12.62 8.50
C GLY A 215 11.85 12.91 7.20
N LYS A 216 12.36 11.86 6.52
CA LYS A 216 13.02 11.99 5.20
C LYS A 216 12.10 12.58 4.15
N PHE A 217 10.83 12.14 4.14
CA PHE A 217 9.84 12.65 3.19
C PHE A 217 9.52 14.12 3.45
N THR A 218 9.39 14.53 4.71
CA THR A 218 9.14 15.92 5.09
C THR A 218 10.30 16.84 4.73
N GLU A 219 11.55 16.38 4.87
CA GLU A 219 12.72 17.12 4.39
C GLU A 219 12.66 17.40 2.88
N LEU A 220 12.26 16.41 2.10
CA LEU A 220 12.01 16.57 0.67
C LEU A 220 10.92 17.61 0.42
N LEU A 221 9.76 17.50 1.08
CA LEU A 221 8.66 18.44 0.90
C LEU A 221 9.07 19.89 1.22
N ASN A 222 9.94 20.06 2.22
CA ASN A 222 10.45 21.38 2.59
C ASN A 222 11.46 21.92 1.56
N ARG A 223 12.41 21.10 1.08
CA ARG A 223 13.36 21.52 0.04
C ARG A 223 12.65 22.04 -1.21
N GLU A 224 11.62 21.33 -1.66
CA GLU A 224 10.86 21.70 -2.87
C GLU A 224 10.00 22.96 -2.68
N ARG A 225 9.58 23.27 -1.45
CA ARG A 225 8.90 24.55 -1.15
C ARG A 225 9.81 25.76 -1.28
N PHE A 226 11.10 25.62 -0.96
CA PHE A 226 12.07 26.72 -1.03
C PHE A 226 12.69 26.92 -2.43
N THR A 227 12.61 25.93 -3.32
CA THR A 227 13.03 26.07 -4.73
C THR A 227 11.97 26.67 -5.64
N LEU A 228 10.70 26.71 -5.21
CA LEU A 228 9.55 27.21 -5.98
C LEU A 228 9.00 28.57 -5.49
N ALA A 229 9.58 29.15 -4.43
CA ALA A 229 9.26 30.47 -3.89
C ALA A 229 10.25 31.53 -4.40
#